data_AF-A0ABD7C0C3-F1
#
_entry.id   AF-A0ABD7C0C3-F1
#
_cell.length_a   1.000
_cell.length_b   1.000
_cell.length_c   1.000
_cell.angle_alpha   90.00
_cell.angle_beta   90.00
_cell.angle_gamma   90.00
#
_symmetry.space_group_name_H-M   'P 1'
#
loop_
_entity.id
_entity.type
_entity.pdbx_description
1 polymer ?
#
loop_
_entity_poly.entity_id
_entity_poly.type
_entity_poly.pdbx_seq_one_letter_code
_entity_poly.pdbx_strand_id
1 'polypeptide(L)' 'MKCDSEQGPPVISAVVFEGITVVGSDGRPASLAVVDADGRVLAAGPEVAKAAWEASVLAYRNFLIGEGHMRVLQKPGAKK' A
#
# COMPACT_ATOMS: atom_id res chain seq x y z
N MET A 1 14.97 -10.19 31.09
CA MET A 1 14.09 -9.87 29.95
C MET A 1 13.90 -8.37 29.97
N LYS A 2 14.70 -7.61 29.20
CA LYS A 2 14.60 -6.15 29.19
C LYS A 2 13.50 -5.77 28.20
N CYS A 3 12.52 -5.04 28.71
CA CYS A 3 11.50 -4.37 27.91
C CYS A 3 12.15 -3.17 27.24
N ASP A 4 12.75 -3.37 26.08
CA ASP A 4 13.17 -2.26 25.21
C ASP A 4 11.90 -1.65 24.60
N SER A 5 11.29 -0.70 25.32
CA SER A 5 10.03 -0.05 24.93
C SER A 5 10.26 1.44 24.73
N GLU A 6 11.04 1.76 23.70
CA GLU A 6 11.14 3.12 23.11
C GLU A 6 11.13 3.06 21.57
N GLN A 7 10.52 2.02 21.01
CA GLN A 7 10.41 1.86 19.55
C GLN A 7 8.99 2.27 19.14
N GLY A 8 8.89 3.38 18.40
CA GLY A 8 7.61 3.93 17.92
C GLY A 8 6.87 2.95 17.01
N PRO A 9 5.61 3.22 16.62
CA PRO A 9 4.91 2.34 15.71
C PRO A 9 5.65 2.24 14.35
N PRO A 10 5.52 1.11 13.64
CA PRO A 10 6.02 1.04 12.27
C PRO A 10 5.35 2.12 11.41
N VAL A 11 6.09 2.66 10.45
CA VAL A 11 5.61 3.72 9.55
C VAL A 11 5.35 3.12 8.17
N ILE A 12 4.15 3.37 7.65
CA ILE A 12 3.78 3.07 6.27
C ILE A 12 3.62 4.40 5.54
N SER A 13 4.38 4.57 4.47
CA SER A 13 4.29 5.73 3.58
C SER A 13 4.10 5.29 2.15
N ALA A 14 3.64 6.20 1.28
CA ALA A 14 3.51 5.89 -0.13
C ALA A 14 3.78 7.10 -1.02
N VAL A 15 4.42 6.85 -2.15
CA VAL A 15 4.71 7.85 -3.19
C VAL A 15 4.18 7.34 -4.52
N VAL A 16 3.57 8.22 -5.31
CA VAL A 16 2.78 7.84 -6.49
C VAL A 16 3.53 6.97 -7.52
N PHE A 17 4.86 7.12 -7.62
CA PHE A 17 5.70 6.37 -8.55
C PHE A 17 6.58 5.30 -7.89
N GLU A 18 6.67 5.27 -6.55
CA GLU A 18 7.48 4.28 -5.80
C GLU A 18 6.60 3.18 -5.18
N GLY A 19 5.31 3.45 -4.94
CA GLY A 19 4.41 2.56 -4.23
C GLY A 19 4.48 2.74 -2.72
N ILE A 20 4.28 1.65 -1.97
CA ILE A 20 4.29 1.63 -0.51
C ILE A 20 5.68 1.29 0.03
N THR A 21 6.14 2.09 1.00
CA THR A 21 7.36 1.84 1.78
C THR A 21 6.98 1.58 3.24
N VAL A 22 7.65 0.62 3.88
CA VAL A 22 7.44 0.30 5.29
C VAL A 22 8.75 0.36 6.04
N VAL A 23 8.74 1.07 7.16
CA VAL A 23 9.85 1.16 8.11
C VAL A 23 9.39 0.58 9.43
N GLY A 24 10.16 -0.37 9.95
CA GLY A 24 9.93 -0.98 11.25
C GLY A 24 10.11 0.02 12.38
N SER A 25 9.61 -0.34 13.56
CA SER A 25 9.75 0.43 14.80
C SER A 25 11.20 0.69 15.21
N ASP A 26 12.14 -0.11 14.69
CA ASP A 26 13.58 0.00 14.87
C ASP A 26 14.26 0.90 13.81
N GLY A 27 13.48 1.52 12.92
CA GLY A 27 13.97 2.35 11.82
C GLY A 27 14.51 1.57 10.62
N ARG A 28 14.42 0.24 10.61
CA ARG A 28 14.92 -0.60 9.51
C ARG A 28 13.84 -0.87 8.48
N PRO A 29 14.20 -1.15 7.21
CA PRO A 29 13.23 -1.55 6.20
C PRO A 29 12.43 -2.78 6.65
N ALA A 30 11.11 -2.74 6.47
CA ALA A 30 10.19 -3.81 6.82
C ALA A 30 9.35 -4.23 5.61
N SER A 31 8.66 -5.36 5.73
CA SER A 31 7.78 -5.90 4.69
C SER A 31 6.34 -6.01 5.18
N LEU A 32 5.37 -5.81 4.28
CA LEU A 32 3.98 -6.13 4.55
C LEU A 32 3.73 -7.63 4.46
N ALA A 33 2.74 -8.10 5.22
CA ALA A 33 2.28 -9.48 5.22
C ALA A 33 0.75 -9.54 5.31
N VAL A 34 0.16 -10.50 4.61
CA VAL A 34 -1.24 -10.90 4.80
C VAL A 34 -1.24 -12.01 5.83
N VAL A 35 -1.97 -11.80 6.92
CA VAL A 35 -2.07 -12.75 8.03
C VAL A 35 -3.52 -13.21 8.16
N ASP A 36 -3.74 -14.51 8.25
CA ASP A 36 -5.08 -15.07 8.49
C ASP A 36 -5.51 -14.92 9.95
N ALA A 37 -6.74 -15.34 10.25
CA ALA A 37 -7.31 -15.24 11.60
C ALA A 37 -6.57 -16.11 12.64
N ASP A 38 -5.85 -17.14 12.20
CA ASP A 38 -5.06 -18.03 13.06
C ASP A 38 -3.63 -17.51 13.27
N GLY A 39 -3.29 -16.35 12.70
CA GLY A 39 -1.95 -15.76 12.78
C GLY A 39 -0.95 -16.33 11.78
N ARG A 40 -1.39 -17.12 10.78
CA ARG A 40 -0.49 -17.62 9.74
C ARG A 40 -0.28 -16.57 8.66
N VAL A 41 0.97 -16.40 8.25
CA VAL A 41 1.33 -15.54 7.13
C VAL A 41 0.96 -16.24 5.83
N LEU A 42 -0.04 -15.73 5.12
CA LEU A 42 -0.48 -16.25 3.82
C LEU A 42 0.43 -15.75 2.68
N ALA A 43 0.93 -14.52 2.79
CA ALA A 43 1.86 -13.91 1.84
C ALA A 43 2.63 -12.78 2.52
N ALA A 44 3.87 -12.51 2.09
CA ALA A 44 4.66 -11.39 2.58
C ALA A 44 5.63 -10.87 1.51
N GLY A 45 6.06 -9.62 1.68
CA GLY A 45 7.10 -9.00 0.85
C GLY A 45 6.56 -8.01 -0.20
N PRO A 46 7.39 -7.68 -1.21
CA PRO A 46 7.10 -6.59 -2.17
C PRO A 46 5.79 -6.75 -2.93
N GLU A 47 5.41 -7.98 -3.27
CA GLU A 47 4.16 -8.25 -4.01
C GLU A 47 2.91 -7.89 -3.19
N VAL A 48 2.95 -8.09 -1.86
CA VAL A 48 1.86 -7.68 -0.96
C VAL A 48 1.74 -6.16 -0.94
N ALA A 49 2.87 -5.44 -0.86
CA ALA A 49 2.89 -3.98 -0.89
C ALA A 49 2.37 -3.42 -2.22
N LYS A 50 2.75 -4.04 -3.34
CA LYS A 50 2.24 -3.68 -4.66
C LYS A 50 0.74 -3.90 -4.79
N ALA A 51 0.23 -5.06 -4.37
CA ALA A 51 -1.20 -5.36 -4.42
C ALA A 51 -2.02 -4.39 -3.54
N ALA A 52 -1.54 -4.10 -2.32
CA ALA A 52 -2.19 -3.13 -1.44
C ALA A 52 -2.22 -1.72 -2.04
N TRP A 53 -1.12 -1.28 -2.67
CA TRP A 53 -1.04 -0.02 -3.38
C TRP A 53 -2.03 0.06 -4.54
N GLU A 54 -2.03 -0.93 -5.42
CA GLU A 54 -2.91 -0.99 -6.60
C GLU A 54 -4.38 -0.98 -6.20
N ALA A 55 -4.76 -1.76 -5.18
CA ALA A 55 -6.12 -1.77 -4.63
C ALA A 55 -6.52 -0.41 -4.07
N SER A 56 -5.63 0.25 -3.30
CA SER A 56 -5.88 1.56 -2.71
C SER A 56 -6.06 2.65 -3.77
N VAL A 57 -5.18 2.68 -4.78
CA VAL A 57 -5.25 3.63 -5.89
C VAL A 57 -6.52 3.41 -6.72
N LEU A 58 -6.88 2.15 -7.00
CA LEU A 58 -8.09 1.84 -7.76
C LEU A 58 -9.35 2.25 -7.00
N ALA A 59 -9.44 1.95 -5.70
CA ALA A 59 -10.56 2.36 -4.86
C ALA A 59 -10.71 3.89 -4.85
N TYR A 60 -9.62 4.63 -4.69
CA TYR A 60 -9.66 6.10 -4.69
C TYR A 60 -10.06 6.67 -6.05
N ARG A 61 -9.55 6.13 -7.16
CA ARG A 61 -9.97 6.54 -8.51
C ARG A 61 -11.46 6.30 -8.74
N ASN A 62 -11.96 5.14 -8.34
CA ASN A 62 -13.36 4.80 -8.49
C ASN A 62 -14.26 5.73 -7.67
N PHE A 63 -13.84 6.08 -6.45
CA PHE A 63 -14.52 7.08 -5.63
C PHE A 63 -14.60 8.44 -6.35
N LEU A 64 -13.47 8.95 -6.84
CA LEU A 64 -13.44 10.25 -7.53
C LEU A 64 -14.22 10.26 -8.85
N ILE A 65 -14.28 9.14 -9.57
CA ILE A 65 -15.10 9.01 -10.78
C ILE A 65 -16.59 8.99 -10.41
N GLY A 66 -16.97 8.22 -9.39
CA GLY A 66 -18.36 8.09 -8.93
C GLY A 66 -18.96 9.43 -8.48
N GLU A 67 -18.17 10.25 -7.79
CA GLU A 67 -18.56 11.59 -7.35
C GLU A 67 -18.43 12.67 -8.44
N GLY A 68 -17.98 12.31 -9.64
CA GLY A 68 -17.78 13.26 -10.75
C GLY A 68 -16.60 14.23 -10.57
N HIS A 69 -15.75 14.03 -9.55
CA HIS A 69 -14.54 14.82 -9.32
C HIS A 69 -13.41 14.50 -10.32
N MET A 70 -13.45 13.34 -10.97
CA MET A 70 -12.46 12.92 -11.95
C MET A 70 -13.10 12.69 -13.32
N ARG A 71 -12.57 13.39 -14.33
CA ARG A 71 -12.91 13.17 -15.75
C ARG A 71 -11.77 12.48 -16.46
N VAL A 72 -12.06 11.37 -17.14
CA VAL A 72 -11.12 10.69 -18.03
C VAL A 72 -11.32 11.21 -19.46
N LEU A 73 -10.23 11.63 -20.10
CA LEU A 73 -10.24 12.06 -21.50
C LEU A 73 -9.57 10.99 -22.36
N GLN A 74 -10.26 10.51 -23.39
CA GLN A 74 -9.72 9.59 -24.38
C GLN A 74 -9.88 10.21 -25.76
N LYS A 75 -8.78 10.31 -26.52
CA LYS A 75 -8.85 10.72 -27.93
C LYS A 75 -9.30 9.54 -28.77
N PRO A 76 -10.32 9.69 -29.63
CA PRO A 76 -10.69 8.66 -30.59
C PRO A 76 -9.47 8.29 -31.46
N GLY A 77 -9.19 6.99 -31.59
CA GLY A 77 -8.11 6.49 -32.45
C GLY A 77 -6.69 6.46 -31.83
N ALA A 78 -6.52 6.85 -30.56
CA ALA A 78 -5.24 6.64 -29.87
C ALA A 78 -5.04 5.12 -29.64
N LYS A 79 -4.15 4.49 -30.43
CA LYS A 79 -3.70 3.13 -30.17
C LYS A 79 -2.85 3.11 -28.89
N LYS A 80 -3.08 2.10 -28.05
CA LYS A 80 -2.23 1.79 -26.89
C LYS A 80 -0.84 1.37 -27.34
#